data_AF-F2EBE1-F1
#
_entry.id   AF-F2EBE1-F1
#
_cell.length_a   1.000
_cell.length_b   1.000
_cell.length_c   1.000
_cell.angle_alpha   90.00
_cell.angle_beta   90.00
_cell.angle_gamma   90.00
#
_symmetry.space_group_name_H-M   'P 1'
#
loop_
_entity.id
_entity.type
_entity.pdbx_description
1 polymer ?
#
loop_
_entity_poly.entity_id
_entity_poly.type
_entity_poly.pdbx_seq_one_letter_code
_entity_poly.pdbx_strand_id
1 'polypeptide(L)'
;MARHRLPRLLLLPVTLTILILLFLSSSPPPPPPQPPIPCGAAPSDATAGRWVPTPSPPPPPLYIQSCPFHRNAWNCLRNGRPPVAALSWAPSRCGGAVVPRLDPAAFLAAARGRRIGLVGDSLSENLVVALLCALRSGDGGARKWKRRGAWRGGYFPREDVVVAYHRAVLLAKYTWQPVENSKPQSDGIKGTYRVDVDIPADDWANITKFYDVLIFNTGHWWGPDKFPKETPLVFYRGGKPIEPPLGIFDGLKVVLRSMGSYIEREVPSKTLKLWRTQSPRHFDGGEWDHNGSCVSDRLLEENELDSWFDPRFGGVNKEARLVNSAIWEALVGTDIQLLNLTYMSEFRADAHPAIWLGKKDAVAVWGQDCMHWCLPGVPDTWVDILAVRILHYFKQGKG
;
A
#
# COMPACT_ATOMS: atom_id res chain seq x y z
N MET A 1 -94.35 17.19 -20.72
CA MET A 1 -93.43 17.72 -21.74
C MET A 1 -92.11 18.08 -21.06
N ALA A 2 -91.10 17.25 -21.26
CA ALA A 2 -89.81 17.31 -20.57
C ALA A 2 -88.90 18.41 -21.16
N ARG A 3 -88.23 19.18 -20.30
CA ARG A 3 -87.11 20.06 -20.67
C ARG A 3 -85.83 19.47 -20.06
N HIS A 4 -84.93 18.99 -20.91
CA HIS A 4 -83.58 18.60 -20.52
C HIS A 4 -82.73 19.85 -20.27
N ARG A 5 -82.11 19.93 -19.09
CA ARG A 5 -80.92 20.77 -18.82
C ARG A 5 -79.71 19.85 -18.73
N LEU A 6 -78.68 20.10 -19.53
CA LEU A 6 -77.38 19.42 -19.43
C LEU A 6 -76.67 19.80 -18.12
N PRO A 7 -75.98 18.86 -17.44
CA PRO A 7 -75.10 19.18 -16.32
C PRO A 7 -73.70 19.59 -16.81
N ARG A 8 -73.22 20.74 -16.34
CA ARG A 8 -71.80 21.13 -16.37
C ARG A 8 -71.05 20.35 -15.30
N LEU A 9 -70.38 19.26 -15.66
CA LEU A 9 -69.40 18.63 -14.77
C LEU A 9 -68.47 17.75 -15.62
N LEU A 10 -67.25 18.22 -15.91
CA LEU A 10 -66.06 17.43 -16.32
C LEU A 10 -64.94 18.35 -16.82
N LEU A 11 -64.35 19.18 -15.96
CA LEU A 11 -63.10 19.90 -16.32
C LEU A 11 -62.05 19.96 -15.19
N LEU A 12 -62.34 19.45 -13.98
CA LEU A 12 -61.38 19.47 -12.87
C LEU A 12 -60.40 18.27 -12.75
N PRO A 13 -60.63 17.05 -13.29
CA PRO A 13 -59.68 15.95 -13.06
C PRO A 13 -58.51 15.91 -14.07
N VAL A 14 -58.60 16.67 -15.17
CA VAL A 14 -57.59 16.68 -16.25
C VAL A 14 -56.44 17.65 -15.96
N THR A 15 -56.68 18.74 -15.25
CA THR A 15 -55.64 19.74 -14.95
C THR A 15 -54.69 19.28 -13.84
N LEU A 16 -55.18 18.47 -12.87
CA LEU A 16 -54.36 17.97 -11.77
C LEU A 16 -53.42 16.83 -12.22
N THR A 17 -53.84 15.99 -13.17
CA THR A 17 -53.02 14.90 -13.73
C THR A 17 -51.89 15.43 -14.64
N ILE A 18 -52.13 16.51 -15.38
CA ILE A 18 -51.09 17.17 -16.20
C ILE A 18 -50.01 17.82 -15.33
N LEU A 19 -50.38 18.44 -14.19
CA LEU A 19 -49.40 19.02 -13.27
C LEU A 19 -48.48 17.95 -12.64
N ILE A 20 -49.03 16.79 -12.26
CA ILE A 20 -48.27 15.69 -11.65
C ILE A 20 -47.29 15.07 -12.67
N LEU A 21 -47.69 14.94 -13.94
CA LEU A 21 -46.82 14.46 -15.01
C LEU A 21 -45.67 15.44 -15.34
N LEU A 22 -45.90 16.75 -15.20
CA LEU A 22 -44.85 17.77 -15.37
C LEU A 22 -43.84 17.77 -14.22
N PHE A 23 -44.26 17.48 -12.97
CA PHE A 23 -43.36 17.33 -11.83
C PHE A 23 -42.60 15.99 -11.80
N LEU A 24 -43.11 14.94 -12.45
CA LEU A 24 -42.43 13.64 -12.58
C LEU A 24 -41.43 13.60 -13.74
N SER A 25 -41.41 14.60 -14.62
CA SER A 25 -40.54 14.65 -15.81
C SER A 25 -39.30 15.53 -15.63
N SER A 26 -39.18 16.26 -14.52
CA SER A 26 -37.97 17.01 -14.19
C SER A 26 -36.94 16.09 -13.54
N SER A 27 -36.16 15.38 -14.35
CA SER A 27 -34.90 14.80 -13.90
C SER A 27 -34.05 15.91 -13.27
N PRO A 28 -33.45 15.71 -12.08
CA PRO A 28 -32.53 16.68 -11.53
C PRO A 28 -31.42 16.95 -12.56
N PRO A 29 -30.96 18.22 -12.68
CA PRO A 29 -29.89 18.53 -13.61
C PRO A 29 -28.70 17.61 -13.32
N PRO A 30 -28.03 17.08 -14.37
CA PRO A 30 -26.87 16.24 -14.17
C PRO A 30 -25.87 17.00 -13.29
N PRO A 31 -25.24 16.32 -12.32
CA PRO A 31 -24.24 16.97 -11.49
C PRO A 31 -23.18 17.61 -12.38
N PRO A 32 -22.63 18.77 -12.00
CA PRO A 32 -21.60 19.43 -12.78
C PRO A 32 -20.47 18.43 -13.07
N PRO A 33 -19.89 18.46 -14.28
CA PRO A 33 -18.85 17.52 -14.66
C PRO A 33 -17.73 17.56 -13.62
N GLN A 34 -17.44 16.42 -13.01
CA GLN A 34 -16.34 16.33 -12.06
C GLN A 34 -15.03 16.69 -12.78
N PRO A 35 -14.14 17.45 -12.15
CA PRO A 35 -12.84 17.76 -12.74
C PRO A 35 -12.11 16.45 -13.07
N PRO A 36 -11.38 16.39 -14.19
CA PRO A 36 -10.68 15.18 -14.60
C PRO A 36 -9.73 14.71 -13.50
N ILE A 37 -9.78 13.40 -13.19
CA ILE A 37 -8.92 12.79 -12.16
C ILE A 37 -7.45 12.98 -12.60
N PRO A 38 -6.60 13.67 -11.81
CA PRO A 38 -5.21 13.90 -12.20
C PRO A 38 -4.45 12.61 -12.47
N CYS A 39 -3.46 12.63 -13.36
CA CYS A 39 -2.69 11.44 -13.70
C CYS A 39 -2.02 10.82 -12.46
N GLY A 40 -2.30 9.55 -12.18
CA GLY A 40 -1.82 8.85 -10.98
C GLY A 40 -2.73 9.01 -9.75
N ALA A 41 -3.80 9.81 -9.81
CA ALA A 41 -4.71 10.03 -8.69
C ALA A 41 -5.81 8.97 -8.55
N ALA A 42 -6.13 8.22 -9.60
CA ALA A 42 -7.07 7.10 -9.45
C ALA A 42 -6.28 5.87 -8.96
N PRO A 43 -6.78 5.11 -7.97
CA PRO A 43 -6.08 3.94 -7.45
C PRO A 43 -5.77 2.88 -8.54
N SER A 44 -6.61 2.81 -9.57
CA SER A 44 -6.42 1.98 -10.76
C SER A 44 -5.32 2.47 -11.72
N ASP A 45 -4.83 3.70 -11.59
CA ASP A 45 -3.90 4.29 -12.56
C ASP A 45 -2.50 3.69 -12.46
N ALA A 46 -2.17 3.22 -11.27
CA ALA A 46 -0.91 2.57 -10.99
C ALA A 46 -0.85 1.15 -11.58
N THR A 47 -1.99 0.57 -11.99
CA THR A 47 -2.11 -0.84 -12.39
C THR A 47 -1.68 -1.14 -13.82
N ALA A 48 -1.56 -0.12 -14.68
CA ALA A 48 -1.25 -0.29 -16.11
C ALA A 48 -0.53 0.93 -16.67
N GLY A 49 0.56 0.70 -17.37
CA GLY A 49 1.43 1.77 -17.89
C GLY A 49 2.79 1.22 -18.29
N ARG A 50 3.74 2.11 -18.48
CA ARG A 50 5.12 1.76 -18.82
C ARG A 50 6.10 2.72 -18.18
N TRP A 51 7.31 2.23 -17.91
CA TRP A 51 8.44 3.09 -17.62
C TRP A 51 8.90 3.78 -18.91
N VAL A 52 9.13 5.08 -18.81
CA VAL A 52 9.69 5.89 -19.90
C VAL A 52 10.94 6.61 -19.41
N PRO A 53 11.91 6.89 -20.30
CA PRO A 53 13.04 7.73 -19.95
C PRO A 53 12.58 9.06 -19.38
N THR A 54 13.17 9.47 -18.26
CA THR A 54 12.93 10.80 -17.69
C THR A 54 13.51 11.85 -18.63
N PRO A 55 12.80 12.97 -18.91
CA PRO A 55 13.30 14.03 -19.78
C PRO A 55 14.72 14.50 -19.38
N SER A 56 15.56 14.76 -20.39
CA SER A 56 16.93 15.23 -20.18
C SER A 56 16.99 16.77 -20.22
N PRO A 57 17.73 17.42 -19.30
CA PRO A 57 18.41 16.81 -18.15
C PRO A 57 17.39 16.36 -17.08
N PRO A 58 17.62 15.22 -16.39
CA PRO A 58 16.73 14.78 -15.33
C PRO A 58 16.75 15.78 -14.18
N PRO A 59 15.62 15.99 -13.49
CA PRO A 59 15.58 16.90 -12.37
C PRO A 59 16.41 16.35 -11.19
N PRO A 60 16.98 17.23 -10.33
CA PRO A 60 17.73 16.79 -9.16
C PRO A 60 16.89 15.89 -8.26
N PRO A 61 17.45 14.85 -7.61
CA PRO A 61 16.68 13.95 -6.73
C PRO A 61 16.03 14.72 -5.56
N LEU A 62 14.89 14.21 -5.05
CA LEU A 62 14.13 14.92 -3.99
C LEU A 62 14.92 15.00 -2.68
N TYR A 63 15.89 14.11 -2.52
CA TYR A 63 16.80 14.03 -1.40
C TYR A 63 18.08 13.30 -1.81
N ILE A 64 19.10 13.44 -0.98
CA ILE A 64 20.41 12.81 -1.16
C ILE A 64 20.74 11.93 0.04
N GLN A 65 21.88 11.24 -0.04
CA GLN A 65 22.39 10.31 0.97
C GLN A 65 22.45 10.83 2.41
N SER A 66 22.45 12.16 2.62
CA SER A 66 22.52 12.79 3.94
C SER A 66 21.16 12.95 4.63
N CYS A 67 20.04 12.56 3.99
CA CYS A 67 18.73 12.65 4.63
C CYS A 67 18.70 11.89 5.98
N PRO A 68 18.27 12.52 7.09
CA PRO A 68 18.35 11.94 8.44
C PRO A 68 17.34 10.81 8.70
N PHE A 69 16.38 10.60 7.79
CA PHE A 69 15.39 9.54 7.89
C PHE A 69 15.84 8.23 7.25
N HIS A 70 16.92 8.24 6.46
CA HIS A 70 17.45 7.06 5.79
C HIS A 70 17.71 5.88 6.74
N ARG A 71 17.62 4.68 6.18
CA ARG A 71 18.16 3.45 6.74
C ARG A 71 19.41 3.06 5.96
N ASN A 72 20.45 2.59 6.65
CA ASN A 72 21.74 2.28 6.02
C ASN A 72 21.60 1.28 4.86
N ALA A 73 20.86 0.20 5.08
CA ALA A 73 20.68 -0.86 4.09
C ALA A 73 20.03 -0.40 2.77
N TRP A 74 19.29 0.72 2.77
CA TRP A 74 18.58 1.22 1.58
C TRP A 74 19.24 2.47 0.97
N ASN A 75 20.26 3.03 1.62
CA ASN A 75 20.97 4.22 1.15
C ASN A 75 22.02 3.83 0.10
N CYS A 76 21.55 3.42 -1.07
CA CYS A 76 22.40 2.88 -2.12
C CYS A 76 23.40 3.89 -2.69
N LEU A 77 23.05 5.19 -2.70
CA LEU A 77 23.98 6.27 -3.05
C LEU A 77 25.21 6.26 -2.13
N ARG A 78 24.99 6.17 -0.80
CA ARG A 78 26.09 6.08 0.16
C ARG A 78 26.87 4.77 0.06
N ASN A 79 26.18 3.68 -0.24
CA ASN A 79 26.77 2.35 -0.22
C ASN A 79 27.52 2.01 -1.52
N GLY A 80 27.66 2.96 -2.45
CA GLY A 80 28.47 2.80 -3.66
C GLY A 80 27.81 1.98 -4.76
N ARG A 81 26.48 1.92 -4.78
CA ARG A 81 25.74 1.28 -5.88
C ARG A 81 25.87 2.12 -7.15
N PRO A 82 26.19 1.52 -8.32
CA PRO A 82 26.14 2.22 -9.59
C PRO A 82 24.78 2.87 -9.86
N PRO A 83 24.73 4.07 -10.47
CA PRO A 83 23.48 4.69 -10.87
C PRO A 83 22.69 3.82 -11.85
N VAL A 84 21.38 3.83 -11.72
CA VAL A 84 20.45 3.17 -12.65
C VAL A 84 19.77 4.18 -13.54
N ALA A 85 19.10 3.71 -14.60
CA ALA A 85 18.40 4.56 -15.55
C ALA A 85 17.37 5.47 -14.83
N ALA A 86 17.37 6.76 -15.19
CA ALA A 86 16.38 7.71 -14.72
C ALA A 86 15.06 7.50 -15.47
N LEU A 87 14.08 6.88 -14.81
CA LEU A 87 12.81 6.50 -15.41
C LEU A 87 11.63 7.16 -14.69
N SER A 88 10.61 7.50 -15.46
CA SER A 88 9.33 8.02 -15.00
C SER A 88 8.21 7.04 -15.35
N TRP A 89 7.20 6.94 -14.51
CA TRP A 89 6.05 6.08 -14.78
C TRP A 89 4.99 6.83 -15.61
N ALA A 90 4.60 6.26 -16.74
CA ALA A 90 3.54 6.75 -17.62
C ALA A 90 2.33 5.80 -17.58
N PRO A 91 1.29 6.10 -16.77
CA PRO A 91 0.06 5.32 -16.75
C PRO A 91 -0.63 5.30 -18.11
N SER A 92 -1.15 4.15 -18.54
CA SER A 92 -1.77 4.00 -19.87
C SER A 92 -2.93 4.97 -20.10
N ARG A 93 -3.70 5.28 -19.05
CA ARG A 93 -4.84 6.19 -19.14
C ARG A 93 -4.47 7.67 -19.32
N CYS A 94 -3.21 8.03 -19.11
CA CYS A 94 -2.77 9.43 -19.11
C CYS A 94 -2.33 9.92 -20.49
N GLY A 95 -2.62 9.17 -21.56
CA GLY A 95 -2.31 9.60 -22.94
C GLY A 95 -0.81 9.83 -23.18
N GLY A 96 0.05 9.08 -22.47
CA GLY A 96 1.50 9.22 -22.55
C GLY A 96 2.12 10.24 -21.57
N ALA A 97 1.31 10.98 -20.80
CA ALA A 97 1.83 11.80 -19.70
C ALA A 97 2.34 10.92 -18.54
N VAL A 98 3.38 11.40 -17.88
CA VAL A 98 3.94 10.76 -16.68
C VAL A 98 3.23 11.23 -15.42
N VAL A 99 3.31 10.44 -14.35
CA VAL A 99 2.85 10.86 -13.02
C VAL A 99 3.62 12.13 -12.61
N PRO A 100 2.93 13.20 -12.18
CA PRO A 100 3.59 14.40 -11.70
C PRO A 100 4.48 14.10 -10.49
N ARG A 101 5.72 14.57 -10.56
CA ARG A 101 6.64 14.51 -9.44
C ARG A 101 6.11 15.29 -8.25
N LEU A 102 6.29 14.78 -7.04
CA LEU A 102 5.98 15.44 -5.79
C LEU A 102 6.70 16.81 -5.72
N ASP A 103 5.91 17.87 -5.53
CA ASP A 103 6.38 19.14 -4.97
C ASP A 103 6.25 19.05 -3.42
N PRO A 104 7.37 18.94 -2.69
CA PRO A 104 7.34 18.75 -1.24
C PRO A 104 6.71 19.91 -0.48
N ALA A 105 6.95 21.15 -0.92
CA ALA A 105 6.42 22.34 -0.25
C ALA A 105 4.92 22.48 -0.50
N ALA A 106 4.48 22.30 -1.75
CA ALA A 106 3.07 22.34 -2.10
C ALA A 106 2.29 21.19 -1.43
N PHE A 107 2.87 20.00 -1.34
CA PHE A 107 2.25 18.88 -0.62
C PHE A 107 2.06 19.18 0.86
N LEU A 108 3.11 19.65 1.55
CA LEU A 108 3.03 20.00 2.97
C LEU A 108 1.99 21.10 3.21
N ALA A 109 1.95 22.13 2.38
CA ALA A 109 0.98 23.21 2.49
C ALA A 109 -0.46 22.72 2.30
N ALA A 110 -0.71 21.84 1.32
CA ALA A 110 -2.02 21.23 1.10
C ALA A 110 -2.41 20.22 2.20
N ALA A 111 -1.42 19.59 2.82
CA ALA A 111 -1.59 18.67 3.93
C ALA A 111 -1.56 19.36 5.31
N ARG A 112 -1.69 20.70 5.38
CA ARG A 112 -1.58 21.46 6.63
C ARG A 112 -2.46 20.86 7.73
N GLY A 113 -1.85 20.59 8.87
CA GLY A 113 -2.51 20.02 10.04
C GLY A 113 -3.03 18.60 9.79
N ARG A 114 -2.50 17.85 8.82
CA ARG A 114 -2.91 16.46 8.53
C ARG A 114 -1.90 15.45 9.07
N ARG A 115 -2.39 14.24 9.29
CA ARG A 115 -1.63 13.10 9.80
C ARG A 115 -1.77 11.93 8.83
N ILE A 116 -0.64 11.41 8.37
CA ILE A 116 -0.55 10.30 7.41
C ILE A 116 0.12 9.12 8.11
N GLY A 117 -0.57 7.98 8.15
CA GLY A 117 -0.11 6.76 8.81
C GLY A 117 0.10 5.62 7.82
N LEU A 118 1.19 4.89 7.99
CA LEU A 118 1.46 3.62 7.32
C LEU A 118 1.44 2.50 8.35
N VAL A 119 0.80 1.38 8.04
CA VAL A 119 0.70 0.21 8.94
C VAL A 119 1.04 -1.03 8.13
N GLY A 120 2.03 -1.81 8.58
CA GLY A 120 2.35 -3.06 7.90
C GLY A 120 3.77 -3.53 8.11
N ASP A 121 4.37 -4.05 7.04
CA ASP A 121 5.69 -4.68 7.05
C ASP A 121 6.84 -3.72 6.66
N SER A 122 8.05 -4.27 6.52
CA SER A 122 9.26 -3.49 6.24
C SER A 122 9.23 -2.73 4.91
N LEU A 123 8.36 -3.09 3.97
CA LEU A 123 8.21 -2.32 2.74
C LEU A 123 7.41 -1.03 2.98
N SER A 124 6.47 -1.02 3.93
CA SER A 124 5.88 0.23 4.41
C SER A 124 6.91 1.12 5.11
N GLU A 125 7.89 0.53 5.81
CA GLU A 125 9.02 1.29 6.33
C GLU A 125 9.90 1.85 5.18
N ASN A 126 10.14 1.08 4.12
CA ASN A 126 10.91 1.53 2.96
C ASN A 126 10.21 2.71 2.25
N LEU A 127 8.88 2.63 2.07
CA LEU A 127 8.07 3.73 1.52
C LEU A 127 8.04 4.96 2.44
N VAL A 128 7.85 4.79 3.76
CA VAL A 128 7.81 5.96 4.67
C VAL A 128 9.16 6.68 4.71
N VAL A 129 10.29 5.96 4.59
CA VAL A 129 11.61 6.59 4.55
C VAL A 129 11.75 7.47 3.29
N ALA A 130 11.32 6.97 2.12
CA ALA A 130 11.31 7.74 0.89
C ALA A 130 10.45 9.01 1.03
N LEU A 131 9.21 8.86 1.53
CA LEU A 131 8.29 9.98 1.74
C LEU A 131 8.86 11.01 2.71
N LEU A 132 9.39 10.58 3.85
CA LEU A 132 9.97 11.48 4.86
C LEU A 132 11.17 12.25 4.31
N CYS A 133 12.04 11.59 3.54
CA CYS A 133 13.18 12.25 2.92
C CYS A 133 12.77 13.23 1.83
N ALA A 134 11.79 12.87 1.00
CA ALA A 134 11.23 13.78 0.00
C ALA A 134 10.63 15.04 0.64
N LEU A 135 9.76 14.88 1.64
CA LEU A 135 9.11 16.00 2.34
C LEU A 135 10.10 16.88 3.12
N ARG A 136 11.22 16.32 3.59
CA ARG A 136 12.27 17.07 4.31
C ARG A 136 12.92 18.15 3.45
N SER A 137 12.87 18.04 2.13
CA SER A 137 13.34 19.12 1.24
C SER A 137 12.38 20.31 1.20
N GLY A 138 11.08 20.10 1.45
CA GLY A 138 10.07 21.15 1.59
C GLY A 138 10.05 21.84 2.96
N ASP A 139 10.47 21.14 4.02
CA ASP A 139 10.58 21.69 5.38
C ASP A 139 11.87 21.28 6.08
N GLY A 140 12.81 22.24 6.11
CA GLY A 140 14.09 22.19 6.83
C GLY A 140 14.01 21.83 8.31
N GLY A 141 12.88 22.14 8.95
CA GLY A 141 12.67 21.98 10.39
C GLY A 141 12.20 20.59 10.79
N ALA A 142 12.03 19.65 9.85
CA ALA A 142 11.41 18.36 10.17
C ALA A 142 12.20 17.56 11.22
N ARG A 143 11.46 16.94 12.15
CA ARG A 143 11.99 16.23 13.31
C ARG A 143 11.52 14.79 13.33
N LYS A 144 12.28 13.88 13.94
CA LYS A 144 11.84 12.49 14.15
C LYS A 144 10.58 12.46 15.02
N TRP A 145 9.64 11.58 14.65
CA TRP A 145 8.40 11.35 15.38
C TRP A 145 8.28 9.88 15.78
N LYS A 146 8.09 9.62 17.08
CA LYS A 146 7.92 8.28 17.67
C LYS A 146 6.74 8.20 18.65
N ARG A 147 5.85 9.18 18.63
CA ARG A 147 4.68 9.18 19.54
C ARG A 147 3.62 8.21 19.02
N ARG A 148 2.65 7.86 19.88
CA ARG A 148 1.52 6.97 19.55
C ARG A 148 1.94 5.56 19.11
N GLY A 149 3.09 5.06 19.57
CA GLY A 149 3.60 3.73 19.17
C GLY A 149 4.31 3.70 17.81
N ALA A 150 4.49 4.85 17.15
CA ALA A 150 5.14 4.89 15.85
C ALA A 150 6.58 4.35 15.92
N TRP A 151 6.86 3.33 15.11
CA TRP A 151 8.19 2.75 14.94
C TRP A 151 9.16 3.77 14.32
N ARG A 152 8.67 4.49 13.31
CA ARG A 152 9.38 5.55 12.58
C ARG A 152 8.41 6.64 12.16
N GLY A 153 8.86 7.88 12.10
CA GLY A 153 8.06 8.99 11.60
C GLY A 153 8.81 10.31 11.54
N GLY A 154 8.14 11.30 10.97
CA GLY A 154 8.58 12.69 10.92
C GLY A 154 7.44 13.65 11.23
N TYR A 155 7.79 14.74 11.92
CA TYR A 155 6.94 15.89 12.16
C TYR A 155 7.51 17.08 11.40
N PHE A 156 6.68 17.73 10.58
CA PHE A 156 7.02 18.87 9.72
C PHE A 156 6.36 20.12 10.31
N PRO A 157 7.10 20.90 11.14
CA PRO A 157 6.51 21.96 11.96
C PRO A 157 5.95 23.13 11.16
N ARG A 158 6.43 23.39 9.92
CA ARG A 158 5.94 24.54 9.14
C ARG A 158 4.44 24.48 8.87
N GLU A 159 3.95 23.27 8.60
CA GLU A 159 2.56 23.04 8.20
C GLU A 159 1.83 22.10 9.17
N ASP A 160 2.42 21.81 10.34
CA ASP A 160 1.88 20.86 11.34
C ASP A 160 1.51 19.47 10.76
N VAL A 161 2.40 18.91 9.93
CA VAL A 161 2.16 17.60 9.29
C VAL A 161 2.89 16.49 10.04
N VAL A 162 2.21 15.37 10.28
CA VAL A 162 2.82 14.14 10.80
C VAL A 162 2.76 13.05 9.75
N VAL A 163 3.88 12.39 9.51
CA VAL A 163 3.96 11.15 8.73
C VAL A 163 4.59 10.08 9.60
N ALA A 164 3.94 8.93 9.79
CA ALA A 164 4.42 7.90 10.70
C ALA A 164 4.10 6.48 10.21
N TYR A 165 4.93 5.53 10.61
CA TYR A 165 4.84 4.12 10.31
C TYR A 165 4.73 3.31 11.60
N HIS A 166 3.76 2.40 11.64
CA HIS A 166 3.51 1.42 12.69
C HIS A 166 3.84 0.03 12.16
N ARG A 167 4.76 -0.65 12.84
CA ARG A 167 5.26 -1.95 12.42
C ARG A 167 4.31 -3.04 12.89
N ALA A 168 3.45 -3.50 12.01
CA ALA A 168 2.45 -4.54 12.27
C ALA A 168 2.50 -5.58 11.14
N VAL A 169 3.55 -6.41 11.16
CA VAL A 169 3.95 -7.26 10.01
C VAL A 169 2.91 -8.29 9.58
N LEU A 170 2.05 -8.75 10.50
CA LEU A 170 0.90 -9.62 10.20
C LEU A 170 -0.45 -8.89 10.30
N LEU A 171 -0.46 -7.60 10.63
CA LEU A 171 -1.61 -6.77 11.03
C LEU A 171 -2.39 -7.28 12.26
N ALA A 172 -2.69 -8.57 12.34
CA ALA A 172 -3.27 -9.22 13.50
C ALA A 172 -2.27 -9.36 14.65
N LYS A 173 -2.79 -9.47 15.87
CA LYS A 173 -1.99 -9.74 17.07
C LYS A 173 -1.36 -11.12 16.95
N TYR A 174 -0.06 -11.18 17.18
CA TYR A 174 0.67 -12.43 17.23
C TYR A 174 1.63 -12.48 18.42
N THR A 175 1.71 -13.64 19.08
CA THR A 175 2.49 -13.82 20.30
C THR A 175 3.23 -15.14 20.29
N TRP A 176 4.51 -15.12 20.67
CA TRP A 176 5.32 -16.32 20.83
C TRP A 176 4.87 -17.13 22.06
N GLN A 177 4.77 -18.45 21.90
CA GLN A 177 4.40 -19.42 22.92
C GLN A 177 5.43 -20.58 22.90
N PRO A 178 6.44 -20.57 23.78
CA PRO A 178 7.43 -21.65 23.82
C PRO A 178 6.80 -22.96 24.32
N VAL A 179 7.30 -24.11 23.87
CA VAL A 179 6.95 -25.40 24.46
C VAL A 179 7.58 -25.48 25.86
N GLU A 180 6.81 -25.90 26.87
CA GLU A 180 7.36 -26.20 28.20
C GLU A 180 8.15 -27.51 28.17
N ASN A 181 9.34 -27.51 28.76
CA ASN A 181 10.33 -28.62 28.75
C ASN A 181 9.86 -29.93 29.45
N SER A 182 8.57 -30.11 29.73
CA SER A 182 8.01 -31.16 30.59
C SER A 182 7.36 -32.33 29.84
N LYS A 183 7.31 -32.33 28.50
CA LYS A 183 6.76 -33.45 27.71
C LYS A 183 7.69 -33.88 26.55
N PRO A 184 7.84 -35.19 26.29
CA PRO A 184 8.57 -35.68 25.12
C PRO A 184 7.89 -35.14 23.85
N GLN A 185 8.66 -34.50 22.99
CA GLN A 185 8.17 -33.75 21.82
C GLN A 185 7.70 -34.69 20.70
N SER A 186 6.56 -34.37 20.09
CA SER A 186 6.30 -34.69 18.70
C SER A 186 7.11 -33.74 17.81
N ASP A 187 7.87 -34.29 16.87
CA ASP A 187 8.34 -33.64 15.63
C ASP A 187 9.27 -32.41 15.70
N GLY A 188 9.96 -32.14 16.82
CA GLY A 188 11.02 -31.10 16.87
C GLY A 188 10.55 -29.64 16.95
N ILE A 189 9.27 -29.41 17.28
CA ILE A 189 8.66 -28.08 17.47
C ILE A 189 9.19 -27.41 18.74
N LYS A 190 9.73 -26.19 18.63
CA LYS A 190 10.29 -25.40 19.76
C LYS A 190 9.25 -24.53 20.46
N GLY A 191 8.16 -24.21 19.78
CA GLY A 191 7.07 -23.35 20.24
C GLY A 191 6.25 -22.86 19.06
N THR A 192 5.21 -22.07 19.30
CA THR A 192 4.30 -21.59 18.26
C THR A 192 4.13 -20.08 18.34
N TYR A 193 3.82 -19.46 17.21
CA TYR A 193 3.31 -18.10 17.18
C TYR A 193 1.80 -18.17 17.08
N ARG A 194 1.11 -17.89 18.19
CA ARG A 194 -0.35 -17.71 18.18
C ARG A 194 -0.67 -16.44 17.41
N VAL A 195 -1.62 -16.52 16.49
CA VAL A 195 -2.16 -15.38 15.73
C VAL A 195 -3.67 -15.29 15.99
N ASP A 196 -4.09 -14.24 16.69
CA ASP A 196 -5.52 -13.97 16.94
C ASP A 196 -6.09 -13.19 15.76
N VAL A 197 -6.74 -13.88 14.82
CA VAL A 197 -7.09 -13.32 13.51
C VAL A 197 -8.12 -12.19 13.59
N ASP A 198 -8.88 -12.13 14.68
CA ASP A 198 -9.94 -11.16 14.97
C ASP A 198 -9.48 -10.01 15.89
N ILE A 199 -8.20 -9.99 16.29
CA ILE A 199 -7.62 -8.96 17.15
C ILE A 199 -6.51 -8.22 16.39
N PRO A 200 -6.61 -6.89 16.18
CA PRO A 200 -5.52 -6.12 15.59
C PRO A 200 -4.28 -6.12 16.49
N ALA A 201 -3.08 -6.02 15.90
CA ALA A 201 -1.85 -5.86 16.66
C ALA A 201 -1.87 -4.55 17.48
N ASP A 202 -1.33 -4.62 18.69
CA ASP A 202 -1.31 -3.51 19.65
C ASP A 202 -0.58 -2.27 19.08
N ASP A 203 0.36 -2.48 18.16
CA ASP A 203 1.13 -1.43 17.46
C ASP A 203 0.27 -0.44 16.68
N TRP A 204 -0.95 -0.80 16.27
CA TRP A 204 -1.80 0.07 15.45
C TRP A 204 -3.29 0.08 15.82
N ALA A 205 -3.74 -0.81 16.72
CA ALA A 205 -5.14 -0.87 17.15
C ALA A 205 -5.67 0.49 17.67
N ASN A 206 -4.81 1.27 18.32
CA ASN A 206 -5.19 2.51 19.01
C ASN A 206 -5.00 3.80 18.17
N ILE A 207 -4.67 3.69 16.88
CA ILE A 207 -4.41 4.86 16.01
C ILE A 207 -5.46 5.07 14.91
N THR A 208 -6.49 4.23 14.84
CA THR A 208 -7.51 4.25 13.78
C THR A 208 -8.18 5.62 13.58
N LYS A 209 -8.32 6.40 14.66
CA LYS A 209 -8.94 7.75 14.67
C LYS A 209 -7.94 8.91 14.63
N PHE A 210 -6.64 8.63 14.68
CA PHE A 210 -5.59 9.67 14.77
C PHE A 210 -5.16 10.21 13.40
N TYR A 211 -5.35 9.41 12.33
CA TYR A 211 -4.84 9.72 10.99
C TYR A 211 -5.95 10.12 10.02
N ASP A 212 -5.65 11.11 9.17
CA ASP A 212 -6.49 11.54 8.05
C ASP A 212 -6.30 10.63 6.82
N VAL A 213 -5.14 9.97 6.74
CA VAL A 213 -4.81 8.98 5.70
C VAL A 213 -4.17 7.76 6.38
N LEU A 214 -4.69 6.57 6.09
CA LEU A 214 -4.09 5.30 6.51
C LEU A 214 -3.77 4.42 5.31
N ILE A 215 -2.52 3.96 5.23
CA ILE A 215 -2.02 3.10 4.17
C ILE A 215 -1.57 1.78 4.79
N PHE A 216 -2.19 0.69 4.35
CA PHE A 216 -1.93 -0.65 4.88
C PHE A 216 -1.13 -1.49 3.88
N ASN A 217 -0.28 -2.38 4.37
CA ASN A 217 0.22 -3.52 3.61
C ASN A 217 0.52 -4.71 4.54
N THR A 218 0.59 -5.91 3.96
CA THR A 218 1.16 -7.09 4.60
C THR A 218 1.41 -8.15 3.52
N GLY A 219 2.48 -8.92 3.67
CA GLY A 219 2.73 -10.07 2.80
C GLY A 219 4.12 -10.68 2.97
N HIS A 220 5.16 -9.86 3.12
CA HIS A 220 6.55 -10.37 3.12
C HIS A 220 6.93 -11.22 4.34
N TRP A 221 6.10 -11.25 5.37
CA TRP A 221 6.30 -12.14 6.53
C TRP A 221 5.53 -13.45 6.44
N TRP A 222 4.65 -13.62 5.44
CA TRP A 222 3.77 -14.78 5.31
C TRP A 222 4.46 -15.93 4.57
N GLY A 223 5.59 -16.39 5.11
CA GLY A 223 6.42 -17.43 4.51
C GLY A 223 7.17 -18.28 5.54
N PRO A 224 7.61 -19.48 5.15
CA PRO A 224 8.35 -20.39 6.02
C PRO A 224 9.74 -19.86 6.40
N ASP A 225 10.29 -18.89 5.67
CA ASP A 225 11.53 -18.21 6.01
C ASP A 225 11.41 -17.34 7.28
N LYS A 226 10.19 -16.88 7.61
CA LYS A 226 9.90 -16.17 8.87
C LYS A 226 9.30 -17.07 9.93
N PHE A 227 8.51 -18.06 9.52
CA PHE A 227 7.82 -18.99 10.41
C PHE A 227 8.10 -20.43 9.98
N PRO A 228 9.31 -20.96 10.29
CA PRO A 228 9.70 -22.30 9.90
C PRO A 228 8.93 -23.36 10.68
N LYS A 229 9.09 -24.64 10.31
CA LYS A 229 8.32 -25.76 10.87
C LYS A 229 8.53 -25.94 12.38
N GLU A 230 9.68 -25.54 12.89
CA GLU A 230 10.03 -25.60 14.31
C GLU A 230 9.33 -24.50 15.13
N THR A 231 8.88 -23.42 14.48
CA THR A 231 8.17 -22.29 15.11
C THR A 231 6.97 -21.84 14.27
N PRO A 232 5.96 -22.70 14.06
CA PRO A 232 4.88 -22.43 13.12
C PRO A 232 3.89 -21.39 13.65
N LEU A 233 3.12 -20.81 12.73
CA LEU A 233 1.93 -20.02 13.07
C LEU A 233 0.78 -20.96 13.48
N VAL A 234 0.03 -20.57 14.51
CA VAL A 234 -1.22 -21.24 14.92
C VAL A 234 -2.31 -20.18 15.05
N PHE A 235 -3.42 -20.37 14.33
CA PHE A 235 -4.45 -19.36 14.19
C PHE A 235 -5.59 -19.56 15.17
N TYR A 236 -6.02 -18.47 15.79
CA TYR A 236 -7.08 -18.43 16.80
C TYR A 236 -8.16 -17.43 16.39
N ARG A 237 -9.40 -17.71 16.81
CA ARG A 237 -10.54 -16.80 16.70
C ARG A 237 -11.39 -16.90 17.97
N GLY A 238 -11.78 -15.77 18.55
CA GLY A 238 -12.57 -15.75 19.79
C GLY A 238 -11.90 -16.51 20.94
N GLY A 239 -10.56 -16.52 20.98
CA GLY A 239 -9.77 -17.21 21.98
C GLY A 239 -9.61 -18.72 21.79
N LYS A 240 -10.17 -19.32 20.74
CA LYS A 240 -10.07 -20.76 20.44
C LYS A 240 -9.24 -21.00 19.18
N PRO A 241 -8.46 -22.11 19.10
CA PRO A 241 -7.80 -22.51 17.87
C PRO A 241 -8.83 -22.69 16.74
N ILE A 242 -8.46 -22.33 15.52
CA ILE A 242 -9.25 -22.60 14.32
C ILE A 242 -9.02 -24.06 13.92
N GLU A 243 -10.12 -24.81 13.76
CA GLU A 243 -10.12 -26.22 13.36
C GLU A 243 -10.87 -26.40 12.02
N PRO A 244 -10.29 -27.09 11.03
CA PRO A 244 -8.94 -27.68 11.03
C PRO A 244 -7.83 -26.60 11.03
N PRO A 245 -6.59 -26.94 11.45
CA PRO A 245 -5.49 -25.98 11.49
C PRO A 245 -5.19 -25.41 10.11
N LEU A 246 -4.96 -24.10 10.04
CA LEU A 246 -4.68 -23.40 8.79
C LEU A 246 -3.17 -23.37 8.49
N GLY A 247 -2.82 -23.56 7.22
CA GLY A 247 -1.49 -23.22 6.72
C GLY A 247 -1.28 -21.70 6.67
N ILE A 248 -0.03 -21.25 6.47
CA ILE A 248 0.35 -19.83 6.46
C ILE A 248 -0.50 -19.02 5.46
N PHE A 249 -0.68 -19.52 4.24
CA PHE A 249 -1.41 -18.79 3.20
C PHE A 249 -2.92 -18.72 3.45
N ASP A 250 -3.54 -19.78 3.97
CA ASP A 250 -4.96 -19.73 4.34
C ASP A 250 -5.18 -18.86 5.58
N GLY A 251 -4.25 -18.90 6.53
CA GLY A 251 -4.20 -17.96 7.65
C GLY A 251 -4.09 -16.50 7.20
N LEU A 252 -3.27 -16.20 6.19
CA LEU A 252 -3.19 -14.87 5.57
C LEU A 252 -4.56 -14.44 5.04
N LYS A 253 -5.26 -15.28 4.27
CA LYS A 253 -6.60 -14.96 3.75
C LYS A 253 -7.58 -14.64 4.87
N VAL A 254 -7.57 -15.42 5.95
CA VAL A 254 -8.44 -15.20 7.11
C VAL A 254 -8.11 -13.88 7.81
N VAL A 255 -6.83 -13.57 8.00
CA VAL A 255 -6.38 -12.31 8.60
C VAL A 255 -6.72 -11.11 7.71
N LEU A 256 -6.49 -11.19 6.40
CA LEU A 256 -6.83 -10.12 5.46
C LEU A 256 -8.32 -9.76 5.53
N ARG A 257 -9.21 -10.76 5.50
CA ARG A 257 -10.67 -10.55 5.61
C ARG A 257 -11.05 -9.94 6.96
N SER A 258 -10.47 -10.45 8.05
CA SER A 258 -10.79 -10.01 9.41
C SER A 258 -10.29 -8.59 9.68
N MET A 259 -9.06 -8.26 9.23
CA MET A 259 -8.47 -6.93 9.36
C MET A 259 -9.12 -5.92 8.41
N GLY A 260 -9.48 -6.32 7.19
CA GLY A 260 -10.29 -5.48 6.29
C GLY A 260 -11.61 -5.08 6.95
N SER A 261 -12.35 -6.06 7.49
CA SER A 261 -13.60 -5.82 8.21
C SER A 261 -13.41 -4.96 9.47
N TYR A 262 -12.29 -5.12 10.19
CA TYR A 262 -11.94 -4.28 11.33
C TYR A 262 -11.67 -2.84 10.89
N ILE A 263 -10.91 -2.64 9.81
CA ILE A 263 -10.59 -1.30 9.27
C ILE A 263 -11.87 -0.58 8.85
N GLU A 264 -12.77 -1.24 8.13
CA GLU A 264 -14.05 -0.64 7.73
C GLU A 264 -14.87 -0.13 8.92
N ARG A 265 -14.92 -0.93 9.99
CA ARG A 265 -15.70 -0.62 11.18
C ARG A 265 -15.07 0.45 12.07
N GLU A 266 -13.75 0.38 12.27
CA GLU A 266 -13.07 1.18 13.31
C GLU A 266 -12.38 2.45 12.78
N VAL A 267 -12.00 2.47 11.50
CA VAL A 267 -11.40 3.65 10.86
C VAL A 267 -12.51 4.57 10.35
N PRO A 268 -12.52 5.87 10.71
CA PRO A 268 -13.56 6.80 10.28
C PRO A 268 -13.75 6.82 8.76
N SER A 269 -15.00 6.98 8.32
CA SER A 269 -15.34 7.08 6.88
C SER A 269 -14.73 8.30 6.18
N LYS A 270 -14.36 9.33 6.95
CA LYS A 270 -13.63 10.53 6.49
C LYS A 270 -12.11 10.35 6.43
N THR A 271 -11.59 9.17 6.74
CA THR A 271 -10.17 8.86 6.59
C THR A 271 -9.97 8.25 5.21
N LEU A 272 -8.96 8.69 4.47
CA LEU A 272 -8.56 8.02 3.24
C LEU A 272 -7.89 6.68 3.59
N LYS A 273 -8.56 5.58 3.26
CA LYS A 273 -8.08 4.21 3.46
C LYS A 273 -7.47 3.69 2.17
N LEU A 274 -6.17 3.39 2.21
CA LEU A 274 -5.43 2.81 1.08
C LEU A 274 -4.86 1.47 1.48
N TRP A 275 -4.92 0.48 0.58
CA TRP A 275 -4.16 -0.75 0.70
C TRP A 275 -3.12 -0.80 -0.40
N ARG A 276 -1.84 -0.82 -0.05
CA ARG A 276 -0.77 -0.94 -1.02
C ARG A 276 -0.53 -2.42 -1.32
N THR A 277 -0.54 -2.78 -2.60
CA THR A 277 -0.28 -4.16 -3.03
C THR A 277 1.14 -4.61 -2.66
N GLN A 278 1.31 -5.93 -2.56
CA GLN A 278 2.57 -6.57 -2.22
C GLN A 278 3.69 -6.17 -3.19
N SER A 279 4.85 -5.77 -2.65
CA SER A 279 6.02 -5.45 -3.48
C SER A 279 6.61 -6.74 -4.07
N PRO A 280 7.02 -6.77 -5.34
CA PRO A 280 7.74 -7.90 -5.89
C PRO A 280 9.16 -7.99 -5.32
N ARG A 281 9.68 -9.22 -5.32
CA ARG A 281 11.11 -9.56 -5.16
C ARG A 281 11.65 -9.98 -6.53
N HIS A 282 12.96 -9.85 -6.77
CA HIS A 282 13.58 -10.16 -8.07
C HIS A 282 14.80 -11.06 -7.94
N PHE A 283 14.59 -12.32 -7.56
CA PHE A 283 15.65 -13.32 -7.60
C PHE A 283 15.78 -13.94 -8.99
N ASP A 284 16.99 -13.87 -9.54
CA ASP A 284 17.43 -14.58 -10.74
C ASP A 284 18.19 -15.87 -10.35
N GLY A 285 18.03 -16.92 -11.15
CA GLY A 285 18.66 -18.23 -10.96
C GLY A 285 18.02 -19.13 -9.90
N GLY A 286 17.83 -18.64 -8.66
CA GLY A 286 17.34 -19.45 -7.54
C GLY A 286 16.74 -18.64 -6.39
N GLU A 287 16.38 -19.31 -5.30
CA GLU A 287 15.87 -18.66 -4.08
C GLU A 287 16.99 -17.94 -3.32
N TRP A 288 16.61 -17.11 -2.35
CA TRP A 288 17.55 -16.32 -1.51
C TRP A 288 18.63 -17.17 -0.81
N ASP A 289 18.32 -18.43 -0.51
CA ASP A 289 19.18 -19.43 0.13
C ASP A 289 19.71 -20.51 -0.85
N HIS A 290 19.33 -20.42 -2.14
CA HIS A 290 19.72 -21.36 -3.19
C HIS A 290 20.35 -20.62 -4.39
N ASN A 291 21.41 -19.86 -4.13
CA ASN A 291 22.21 -19.11 -5.12
C ASN A 291 21.43 -18.05 -5.93
N GLY A 292 20.27 -17.61 -5.46
CA GLY A 292 19.54 -16.50 -6.04
C GLY A 292 20.27 -15.17 -5.94
N SER A 293 20.15 -14.32 -6.97
CA SER A 293 20.78 -13.00 -7.02
C SER A 293 19.82 -11.94 -7.59
N CYS A 294 20.00 -10.68 -7.21
CA CYS A 294 19.32 -9.53 -7.81
C CYS A 294 20.29 -8.41 -8.18
N VAL A 295 21.57 -8.75 -8.36
CA VAL A 295 22.52 -7.84 -8.99
C VAL A 295 22.19 -7.79 -10.49
N SER A 296 21.41 -6.78 -10.86
CA SER A 296 21.01 -6.51 -12.24
C SER A 296 21.04 -5.01 -12.49
N ASP A 297 21.37 -4.62 -13.73
CA ASP A 297 21.24 -3.27 -14.28
C ASP A 297 20.12 -3.20 -15.35
N ARG A 298 19.41 -4.31 -15.58
CA ARG A 298 18.41 -4.47 -16.63
C ARG A 298 16.99 -4.38 -16.08
N LEU A 299 16.12 -3.72 -16.84
CA LEU A 299 14.67 -3.82 -16.67
C LEU A 299 14.15 -5.13 -17.26
N LEU A 300 13.14 -5.72 -16.64
CA LEU A 300 12.38 -6.79 -17.29
C LEU A 300 11.51 -6.21 -18.40
N GLU A 301 11.34 -6.96 -19.47
CA GLU A 301 10.38 -6.68 -20.54
C GLU A 301 8.99 -7.23 -20.15
N GLU A 302 7.94 -6.67 -20.76
CA GLU A 302 6.55 -7.04 -20.42
C GLU A 302 6.26 -8.53 -20.65
N ASN A 303 6.84 -9.12 -21.71
CA ASN A 303 6.73 -10.55 -22.03
C ASN A 303 7.45 -11.47 -21.03
N GLU A 304 8.35 -10.94 -20.19
CA GLU A 304 9.06 -11.70 -19.16
C GLU A 304 8.29 -11.74 -17.83
N LEU A 305 7.38 -10.79 -17.58
CA LEU A 305 6.77 -10.67 -16.26
C LEU A 305 5.97 -11.92 -15.84
N ASP A 306 5.29 -12.56 -16.79
CA ASP A 306 4.52 -13.76 -16.49
C ASP A 306 5.43 -14.94 -16.08
N SER A 307 6.53 -15.16 -16.79
CA SER A 307 7.46 -16.24 -16.43
C SER A 307 8.14 -16.00 -15.08
N TRP A 308 8.34 -14.74 -14.70
CA TRP A 308 8.93 -14.36 -13.41
C TRP A 308 7.94 -14.43 -12.24
N PHE A 309 6.74 -13.90 -12.40
CA PHE A 309 5.85 -13.58 -11.28
C PHE A 309 4.52 -14.33 -11.27
N ASP A 310 4.10 -14.93 -12.39
CA ASP A 310 2.83 -15.64 -12.40
C ASP A 310 2.97 -17.03 -11.72
N PRO A 311 2.17 -17.31 -10.68
CA PRO A 311 2.24 -18.57 -9.94
C PRO A 311 2.09 -19.83 -10.82
N ARG A 312 1.45 -19.72 -11.99
CA ARG A 312 1.26 -20.82 -12.96
C ARG A 312 2.59 -21.34 -13.52
N PHE A 313 3.63 -20.52 -13.58
CA PHE A 313 4.96 -20.93 -14.05
C PHE A 313 5.85 -21.44 -12.91
N GLY A 314 5.42 -21.32 -11.65
CA GLY A 314 6.11 -21.93 -10.51
C GLY A 314 7.40 -21.25 -10.07
N GLY A 315 7.79 -20.11 -10.65
CA GLY A 315 9.01 -19.37 -10.34
C GLY A 315 9.15 -18.89 -8.89
N VAL A 316 10.35 -18.42 -8.54
CA VAL A 316 10.75 -17.99 -7.19
C VAL A 316 10.30 -16.57 -6.83
N ASN A 317 9.62 -15.85 -7.72
CA ASN A 317 9.17 -14.47 -7.45
C ASN A 317 7.64 -14.31 -7.41
N LYS A 318 6.91 -15.44 -7.40
CA LYS A 318 5.45 -15.49 -7.58
C LYS A 318 4.61 -14.97 -6.41
N GLU A 319 5.21 -14.75 -5.25
CA GLU A 319 4.49 -14.46 -4.00
C GLU A 319 3.70 -13.16 -4.10
N ALA A 320 4.22 -12.15 -4.78
CA ALA A 320 3.55 -10.86 -4.88
C ALA A 320 2.19 -10.98 -5.57
N ARG A 321 2.13 -11.65 -6.74
CA ARG A 321 0.87 -11.86 -7.46
C ARG A 321 -0.09 -12.77 -6.67
N LEU A 322 0.43 -13.82 -6.04
CA LEU A 322 -0.38 -14.72 -5.20
C LEU A 322 -1.02 -14.00 -4.00
N VAL A 323 -0.22 -13.24 -3.24
CA VAL A 323 -0.70 -12.45 -2.09
C VAL A 323 -1.68 -11.36 -2.53
N ASN A 324 -1.42 -10.71 -3.67
CA ASN A 324 -2.31 -9.68 -4.21
C ASN A 324 -3.68 -10.23 -4.61
N SER A 325 -3.76 -11.46 -5.11
CA SER A 325 -5.06 -12.12 -5.35
C SER A 325 -5.87 -12.24 -4.07
N ALA A 326 -5.24 -12.68 -2.97
CA ALA A 326 -5.88 -12.78 -1.66
C ALA A 326 -6.28 -11.41 -1.08
N ILE A 327 -5.44 -10.38 -1.27
CA ILE A 327 -5.76 -9.00 -0.89
C ILE A 327 -6.98 -8.50 -1.65
N TRP A 328 -7.03 -8.68 -2.97
CA TRP A 328 -8.16 -8.27 -3.79
C TRP A 328 -9.46 -8.93 -3.33
N GLU A 329 -9.45 -10.26 -3.15
CA GLU A 329 -10.59 -11.02 -2.66
C GLU A 329 -11.07 -10.56 -1.27
N ALA A 330 -10.16 -10.14 -0.40
CA ALA A 330 -10.49 -9.70 0.95
C ALA A 330 -11.04 -8.27 1.02
N LEU A 331 -10.68 -7.42 0.06
CA LEU A 331 -11.00 -5.98 0.07
C LEU A 331 -12.08 -5.59 -0.94
N VAL A 332 -12.45 -6.48 -1.86
CA VAL A 332 -13.54 -6.22 -2.81
C VAL A 332 -14.83 -5.90 -2.05
N GLY A 333 -15.50 -4.80 -2.43
CA GLY A 333 -16.71 -4.32 -1.78
C GLY A 333 -16.49 -3.45 -0.53
N THR A 334 -15.25 -3.32 -0.06
CA THR A 334 -14.92 -2.43 1.07
C THR A 334 -14.69 -0.99 0.64
N ASP A 335 -14.67 -0.05 1.59
CA ASP A 335 -14.26 1.35 1.32
C ASP A 335 -12.73 1.57 1.27
N ILE A 336 -11.95 0.49 1.38
CA ILE A 336 -10.48 0.50 1.34
C ILE A 336 -10.02 0.45 -0.13
N GLN A 337 -9.31 1.48 -0.57
CA GLN A 337 -8.91 1.58 -1.97
C GLN A 337 -7.57 0.87 -2.21
N LEU A 338 -7.57 -0.07 -3.14
CA LEU A 338 -6.35 -0.76 -3.54
C LEU A 338 -5.46 0.18 -4.39
N LEU A 339 -4.24 0.41 -3.92
CA LEU A 339 -3.19 1.09 -4.65
C LEU A 339 -2.22 0.03 -5.21
N ASN A 340 -2.41 -0.34 -6.48
CA ASN A 340 -1.59 -1.37 -7.12
C ASN A 340 -0.26 -0.79 -7.60
N LEU A 341 0.78 -0.99 -6.82
CA LEU A 341 2.16 -0.61 -7.15
C LEU A 341 3.00 -1.80 -7.61
N THR A 342 2.41 -3.00 -7.67
CA THR A 342 3.15 -4.24 -7.98
C THR A 342 3.58 -4.25 -9.44
N TYR A 343 2.65 -4.02 -10.37
CA TYR A 343 2.91 -4.12 -11.81
C TYR A 343 4.08 -3.24 -12.25
N MET A 344 4.09 -1.94 -11.90
CA MET A 344 5.23 -1.08 -12.24
C MET A 344 6.55 -1.54 -11.61
N SER A 345 6.48 -2.17 -10.43
CA SER A 345 7.68 -2.59 -9.70
C SER A 345 8.25 -3.89 -10.25
N GLU A 346 7.44 -4.74 -10.89
CA GLU A 346 7.88 -5.99 -11.54
C GLU A 346 8.87 -5.75 -12.69
N PHE A 347 8.84 -4.58 -13.33
CA PHE A 347 9.83 -4.22 -14.35
C PHE A 347 11.22 -3.91 -13.76
N ARG A 348 11.31 -3.61 -12.46
CA ARG A 348 12.43 -2.90 -11.84
C ARG A 348 13.44 -3.82 -11.16
N ALA A 349 13.78 -4.94 -11.78
CA ALA A 349 14.83 -5.84 -11.30
C ALA A 349 16.17 -5.11 -11.04
N ASP A 350 16.39 -4.01 -11.75
CA ASP A 350 17.52 -3.10 -11.63
C ASP A 350 17.58 -2.25 -10.35
N ALA A 351 16.60 -2.27 -9.43
CA ALA A 351 16.48 -1.22 -8.40
C ALA A 351 16.61 -1.67 -6.93
N HIS A 352 17.00 -2.93 -6.70
CA HIS A 352 17.22 -3.47 -5.35
C HIS A 352 18.60 -3.09 -4.76
N PRO A 353 18.73 -2.97 -3.42
CA PRO A 353 20.03 -2.82 -2.77
C PRO A 353 20.98 -3.96 -3.05
N ALA A 354 20.47 -5.18 -3.28
CA ALA A 354 21.25 -6.38 -3.59
C ALA A 354 22.42 -6.57 -2.60
N ILE A 355 23.65 -6.30 -3.03
CA ILE A 355 24.86 -6.44 -2.22
C ILE A 355 25.29 -5.13 -1.50
N TRP A 356 24.76 -3.98 -1.92
CA TRP A 356 25.16 -2.65 -1.44
C TRP A 356 24.46 -2.26 -0.13
N LEU A 357 24.65 -3.07 0.91
CA LEU A 357 23.94 -2.97 2.20
C LEU A 357 24.63 -2.05 3.23
N GLY A 358 25.81 -1.51 2.90
CA GLY A 358 26.53 -0.55 3.74
C GLY A 358 27.09 -1.14 5.05
N LYS A 359 27.18 -2.47 5.15
CA LYS A 359 27.78 -3.19 6.27
C LYS A 359 28.64 -4.34 5.73
N LYS A 360 29.88 -4.43 6.22
CA LYS A 360 30.80 -5.52 5.88
C LYS A 360 30.17 -6.86 6.26
N ASP A 361 30.35 -7.86 5.39
CA ASP A 361 29.86 -9.24 5.57
C ASP A 361 28.33 -9.38 5.65
N ALA A 362 27.56 -8.31 5.42
CA ALA A 362 26.10 -8.36 5.50
C ALA A 362 25.50 -9.38 4.52
N VAL A 363 26.04 -9.49 3.32
CA VAL A 363 25.60 -10.46 2.31
C VAL A 363 25.88 -11.90 2.76
N ALA A 364 27.02 -12.15 3.39
CA ALA A 364 27.36 -13.48 3.89
C ALA A 364 26.46 -13.92 5.05
N VAL A 365 25.98 -12.97 5.86
CA VAL A 365 25.14 -13.25 7.03
C VAL A 365 23.65 -13.29 6.68
N TRP A 366 23.18 -12.40 5.79
CA TRP A 366 21.76 -12.16 5.55
C TRP A 366 21.31 -12.43 4.12
N GLY A 367 22.23 -12.78 3.21
CA GLY A 367 21.96 -12.84 1.78
C GLY A 367 21.89 -11.45 1.13
N GLN A 368 21.59 -11.44 -0.17
CA GLN A 368 21.32 -10.21 -0.91
C GLN A 368 19.92 -9.66 -0.56
N ASP A 369 19.77 -8.34 -0.49
CA ASP A 369 18.45 -7.72 -0.31
C ASP A 369 17.78 -7.52 -1.68
N CYS A 370 17.00 -8.52 -2.09
CA CYS A 370 16.22 -8.55 -3.33
C CYS A 370 14.74 -8.29 -3.11
N MET A 371 14.40 -7.70 -1.96
CA MET A 371 13.03 -7.48 -1.51
C MET A 371 12.75 -6.00 -1.28
N HIS A 372 13.64 -5.29 -0.56
CA HIS A 372 13.53 -3.84 -0.37
C HIS A 372 14.10 -3.09 -1.56
N TRP A 373 13.87 -1.78 -1.61
CA TRP A 373 14.33 -0.94 -2.71
C TRP A 373 15.40 0.05 -2.27
N CYS A 374 16.30 0.35 -3.19
CA CYS A 374 17.20 1.48 -3.05
C CYS A 374 16.43 2.80 -2.92
N LEU A 375 16.98 3.71 -2.11
CA LEU A 375 16.49 5.06 -1.93
C LEU A 375 17.62 6.07 -2.23
N PRO A 376 17.40 7.06 -3.12
CA PRO A 376 16.26 7.20 -4.03
C PRO A 376 16.13 6.03 -5.02
N GLY A 377 14.92 5.79 -5.53
CA GLY A 377 14.58 4.66 -6.40
C GLY A 377 13.07 4.48 -6.63
N VAL A 378 12.65 3.23 -6.84
CA VAL A 378 11.24 2.86 -7.11
C VAL A 378 10.25 3.43 -6.08
N PRO A 379 10.55 3.47 -4.76
CA PRO A 379 9.67 4.09 -3.78
C PRO A 379 9.43 5.58 -3.98
N ASP A 380 10.28 6.31 -4.71
CA ASP A 380 10.01 7.73 -5.01
C ASP A 380 8.87 7.88 -6.02
N THR A 381 8.78 6.98 -7.01
CA THR A 381 7.61 6.92 -7.90
C THR A 381 6.34 6.50 -7.15
N TRP A 382 6.47 5.60 -6.16
CA TRP A 382 5.36 5.29 -5.26
C TRP A 382 4.92 6.52 -4.46
N VAL A 383 5.87 7.34 -4.00
CA VAL A 383 5.60 8.62 -3.33
C VAL A 383 4.88 9.59 -4.25
N ASP A 384 5.29 9.72 -5.51
CA ASP A 384 4.64 10.60 -6.48
C ASP A 384 3.16 10.21 -6.67
N ILE A 385 2.88 8.92 -6.89
CA ILE A 385 1.51 8.39 -7.03
C ILE A 385 0.70 8.61 -5.75
N LEU A 386 1.29 8.27 -4.60
CA LEU A 386 0.63 8.42 -3.31
C LEU A 386 0.31 9.89 -3.03
N ALA A 387 1.24 10.80 -3.33
CA ALA A 387 1.06 12.22 -3.13
C ALA A 387 -0.10 12.75 -3.99
N VAL A 388 -0.13 12.39 -5.27
CA VAL A 388 -1.22 12.80 -6.17
C VAL A 388 -2.57 12.26 -5.67
N ARG A 389 -2.63 11.01 -5.20
CA ARG A 389 -3.86 10.43 -4.63
C ARG A 389 -4.33 11.17 -3.38
N ILE A 390 -3.42 11.43 -2.44
CA ILE A 390 -3.71 12.14 -1.19
C ILE A 390 -4.17 13.57 -1.46
N LEU A 391 -3.47 14.29 -2.35
CA LEU A 391 -3.83 15.66 -2.71
C LEU A 391 -5.19 15.72 -3.40
N HIS A 392 -5.50 14.76 -4.27
CA HIS A 392 -6.81 14.66 -4.88
C HIS A 392 -7.91 14.45 -3.82
N TYR A 393 -7.67 13.59 -2.83
CA TYR A 393 -8.59 13.38 -1.72
C TYR A 393 -8.82 14.65 -0.89
N PHE A 394 -7.76 15.37 -0.50
CA PHE A 394 -7.90 16.62 0.26
C PHE A 394 -8.65 17.70 -0.50
N LYS A 395 -8.47 17.80 -1.84
CA LYS A 395 -9.20 18.75 -2.68
C LYS A 395 -10.69 18.47 -2.76
N GLN A 396 -11.15 17.23 -2.57
CA GLN A 396 -12.57 16.89 -2.61
C GLN A 396 -13.35 17.35 -1.35
N GLY A 397 -12.68 17.94 -0.35
CA GLY A 397 -13.34 18.41 0.88
C GLY A 397 -13.89 17.27 1.75
N LYS A 398 -13.45 16.03 1.52
CA LYS A 398 -13.89 14.83 2.25
C LYS A 398 -13.08 14.53 3.51
N GLY A 399 -12.06 15.34 3.82
CA GLY A 399 -11.15 15.15 4.95
C GLY A 399 -11.27 16.23 6.01
#